data_AF-A0A955W1S7-F1
#
_entry.id   AF-A0A955W1S7-F1
#
_cell.length_a   1.000
_cell.length_b   1.000
_cell.length_c   1.000
_cell.angle_alpha   90.00
_cell.angle_beta   90.00
_cell.angle_gamma   90.00
#
_symmetry.space_group_name_H-M   'P 1'
#
loop_
_entity.id
_entity.type
_entity.pdbx_description
1 polymer ?
#
loop_
_entity_poly.entity_id
_entity_poly.type
_entity_poly.pdbx_seq_one_letter_code
_entity_poly.pdbx_strand_id
1 'polypeptide(L)'
;MPAARALSHLKALVVVGLVALTGTMGVMHFVLTTPFSRIVPGYLADARALVYVSGALLIAGAVGLCWSRTRRLAAGCLMVLFVLLFPANLNEALHVIEPMPGLAPPRWLLWLRLPFQLVLIGCAYWIAKRPAEPSAPDEAAEYATRRDRER
;
A
#
# COMPACT_ATOMS: atom_id res chain seq x y z
N MET A 1 -7.50 -19.33 -22.58
CA MET A 1 -6.81 -18.51 -21.54
C MET A 1 -7.79 -17.86 -20.55
N PRO A 2 -8.52 -18.63 -19.72
CA PRO A 2 -9.36 -18.08 -18.64
C PRO A 2 -8.55 -17.58 -17.43
N ALA A 3 -7.46 -18.28 -17.09
CA ALA A 3 -6.61 -17.93 -15.94
C ALA A 3 -5.92 -16.56 -16.05
N ALA A 4 -5.44 -16.19 -17.25
CA ALA A 4 -4.78 -14.90 -17.49
C ALA A 4 -5.74 -13.71 -17.33
N ARG A 5 -7.01 -13.88 -17.71
CA ARG A 5 -8.07 -12.88 -17.50
C ARG A 5 -8.48 -12.78 -16.02
N ALA A 6 -8.61 -13.91 -15.33
CA ALA A 6 -8.90 -13.91 -13.90
C ALA A 6 -7.84 -13.12 -13.10
N LEU A 7 -6.55 -13.30 -13.45
CA LEU A 7 -5.45 -12.58 -12.81
C LEU A 7 -5.49 -11.06 -13.08
N SER A 8 -5.87 -10.63 -14.29
CA SER A 8 -5.96 -9.20 -14.62
C SER A 8 -7.13 -8.53 -13.90
N HIS A 9 -8.28 -9.20 -13.78
CA HIS A 9 -9.40 -8.73 -12.98
C HIS A 9 -9.04 -8.63 -11.49
N LEU A 10 -8.37 -9.64 -10.95
CA LEU A 10 -7.90 -9.62 -9.57
C LEU A 10 -6.95 -8.44 -9.31
N LYS A 11 -5.97 -8.21 -10.19
CA LYS A 11 -5.08 -7.04 -10.10
C LYS A 11 -5.86 -5.73 -10.12
N ALA A 12 -6.86 -5.60 -11.00
CA ALA A 12 -7.69 -4.41 -11.06
C ALA A 12 -8.46 -4.20 -9.75
N LEU A 13 -9.06 -5.25 -9.17
CA LEU A 13 -9.75 -5.19 -7.88
C LEU A 13 -8.81 -4.77 -6.75
N VAL A 14 -7.58 -5.31 -6.71
CA VAL A 14 -6.58 -4.91 -5.70
C VAL A 14 -6.20 -3.43 -5.85
N VAL A 15 -6.01 -2.95 -7.08
CA VAL A 15 -5.73 -1.53 -7.33
C VAL A 15 -6.89 -0.65 -6.87
N VAL A 16 -8.13 -0.99 -7.25
CA VAL A 16 -9.33 -0.23 -6.85
C VAL A 16 -9.49 -0.23 -5.34
N GLY A 17 -9.32 -1.37 -4.68
CA GLY A 17 -9.37 -1.48 -3.22
C GLY A 17 -8.30 -0.62 -2.55
N LEU A 18 -7.07 -0.64 -3.06
CA LEU A 18 -5.97 0.17 -2.52
C LEU A 18 -6.23 1.67 -2.71
N VAL A 19 -6.75 2.09 -3.86
CA VAL A 19 -7.17 3.48 -4.13
C VAL A 19 -8.25 3.92 -3.14
N ALA A 20 -9.29 3.12 -2.97
CA ALA A 20 -10.39 3.45 -2.05
C ALA A 20 -9.88 3.58 -0.60
N LEU A 21 -9.14 2.59 -0.11
CA LEU A 21 -8.63 2.58 1.25
C LEU A 21 -7.66 3.73 1.53
N THR A 22 -6.69 3.96 0.64
CA THR A 22 -5.69 5.03 0.83
C THR A 22 -6.30 6.41 0.64
N GLY A 23 -7.21 6.58 -0.32
CA GLY A 23 -7.94 7.83 -0.52
C GLY A 23 -8.80 8.19 0.68
N THR A 24 -9.63 7.24 1.17
CA THR A 24 -10.46 7.45 2.36
C THR A 24 -9.60 7.72 3.60
N MET A 25 -8.56 6.93 3.84
CA MET A 25 -7.68 7.18 4.99
C MET A 25 -6.92 8.50 4.88
N GLY A 26 -6.49 8.88 3.68
CA GLY A 26 -5.86 10.16 3.43
C GLY A 26 -6.77 11.33 3.81
N VAL A 27 -8.05 11.29 3.43
CA VAL A 27 -9.06 12.29 3.85
C VAL A 27 -9.26 12.26 5.37
N MET A 28 -9.34 11.07 5.97
CA MET A 28 -9.52 10.93 7.41
C MET A 28 -8.38 11.55 8.22
N HIS A 29 -7.15 11.61 7.70
CA HIS A 29 -6.05 12.29 8.40
C HIS A 29 -6.32 13.79 8.61
N PHE A 30 -7.06 14.44 7.71
CA PHE A 30 -7.43 15.85 7.86
C PHE A 30 -8.67 16.01 8.76
N VAL A 31 -9.67 15.14 8.61
CA VAL A 31 -10.92 15.18 9.40
C VAL A 31 -10.67 14.80 10.87
N LEU A 32 -9.86 13.78 11.09
CA LEU A 32 -9.57 13.18 12.39
C LEU A 32 -8.11 13.44 12.79
N THR A 33 -7.60 14.65 12.54
CA THR A 33 -6.20 14.99 12.84
C THR A 33 -5.84 14.77 14.31
N THR A 34 -6.70 15.22 15.24
CA THR A 34 -6.50 15.12 16.69
C THR A 34 -6.33 13.68 17.19
N PRO A 35 -7.24 12.73 16.89
CA PRO A 35 -7.05 11.33 17.30
C PRO A 35 -5.80 10.70 16.67
N PHE A 36 -5.51 10.94 15.38
CA PHE A 36 -4.31 10.41 14.75
C PHE A 36 -3.01 10.97 15.33
N SER A 37 -3.01 12.22 15.80
CA SER A 37 -1.83 12.81 16.42
C SER A 37 -1.50 12.18 17.77
N ARG A 38 -2.50 11.62 18.48
CA ARG A 38 -2.29 10.99 19.80
C ARG A 38 -1.57 9.66 19.72
N ILE A 39 -1.70 8.95 18.60
CA ILE A 39 -1.06 7.64 18.41
C ILE A 39 0.38 7.74 17.93
N VAL A 40 0.82 8.94 17.50
CA VAL A 40 2.21 9.16 17.06
C VAL A 40 3.14 8.97 18.25
N PRO A 41 4.21 8.14 18.13
CA PRO A 41 5.17 7.95 19.21
C PRO A 41 5.84 9.27 19.62
N GLY A 42 6.01 9.48 20.92
CA GLY A 42 6.51 10.74 21.48
C GLY A 42 7.95 11.12 21.10
N TYR A 43 8.73 10.20 20.52
CA TYR A 43 10.07 10.50 20.01
C TYR A 43 10.07 11.18 18.63
N LEU A 44 8.92 11.24 17.95
CA LEU A 44 8.77 11.95 16.68
C LEU A 44 8.34 13.40 16.92
N ALA A 45 9.05 14.33 16.28
CA ALA A 45 8.72 15.75 16.36
C ALA A 45 7.45 16.07 15.55
N ASP A 46 6.60 16.91 16.13
CA ASP A 46 5.37 17.47 15.53
C ASP A 46 4.41 16.41 14.91
N ALA A 47 3.73 15.68 15.79
CA ALA A 47 2.74 14.67 15.43
C ALA A 47 1.66 15.18 14.45
N ARG A 48 1.23 16.45 14.58
CA ARG A 48 0.19 17.01 13.70
C ARG A 48 0.73 17.23 12.28
N ALA A 49 1.93 17.78 12.14
CA ALA A 49 2.57 17.92 10.83
C ALA A 49 2.74 16.56 10.14
N LEU A 50 3.19 15.54 10.88
CA LEU A 50 3.34 14.19 10.34
C LEU A 50 2.02 13.61 9.84
N VAL A 51 0.91 13.79 10.59
CA VAL A 51 -0.43 13.35 10.18
C VAL A 51 -0.89 14.07 8.90
N TYR A 52 -0.66 15.38 8.77
CA TYR A 52 -1.02 16.09 7.55
C TYR A 52 -0.19 15.65 6.33
N VAL A 53 1.12 15.50 6.52
CA VAL A 53 2.03 15.05 5.45
C VAL A 53 1.67 13.64 5.01
N SER A 54 1.48 12.71 5.95
CA SER A 54 1.09 11.34 5.60
C SER A 54 -0.29 11.29 4.93
N GLY A 55 -1.26 12.09 5.40
CA GLY A 55 -2.56 12.23 4.77
C GLY A 55 -2.47 12.70 3.32
N ALA A 56 -1.68 13.74 3.05
CA ALA A 56 -1.45 14.23 1.70
C ALA A 56 -0.77 13.19 0.80
N LEU A 57 0.24 12.47 1.33
CA LEU A 57 0.94 11.41 0.59
C LEU A 57 0.03 10.22 0.28
N LEU A 58 -0.88 9.85 1.18
CA LEU A 58 -1.89 8.81 0.93
C LEU A 58 -2.82 9.20 -0.22
N ILE A 59 -3.33 10.44 -0.23
CA ILE A 59 -4.18 10.95 -1.32
C ILE A 59 -3.39 10.97 -2.64
N ALA A 60 -2.15 11.48 -2.63
CA ALA A 60 -1.29 11.49 -3.81
C ALA A 60 -1.01 10.08 -4.33
N GLY A 61 -0.80 9.11 -3.44
CA GLY A 61 -0.66 7.69 -3.78
C GLY A 61 -1.91 7.12 -4.42
N ALA A 62 -3.10 7.40 -3.85
CA ALA A 62 -4.38 6.97 -4.40
C ALA A 62 -4.60 7.52 -5.82
N VAL A 63 -4.36 8.82 -6.04
CA VAL A 63 -4.44 9.45 -7.36
C VAL A 63 -3.41 8.84 -8.31
N GLY A 64 -2.18 8.61 -7.84
CA GLY A 64 -1.10 8.02 -8.63
C GLY A 64 -1.36 6.57 -9.06
N LEU A 65 -2.17 5.80 -8.32
CA LEU A 65 -2.56 4.44 -8.69
C LEU A 65 -3.58 4.39 -9.84
N CYS A 66 -4.38 5.45 -10.04
CA CYS A 66 -5.39 5.54 -11.09
C CYS A 66 -4.76 5.48 -12.49
N TRP A 67 -3.60 6.11 -12.70
CA TRP A 67 -2.89 6.11 -13.98
C TRP A 67 -1.90 4.95 -14.11
N SER A 68 -1.99 4.20 -15.22
CA SER A 68 -1.11 3.06 -15.50
C SER A 68 0.38 3.43 -15.53
N ARG A 69 0.72 4.63 -15.99
CA ARG A 69 2.10 5.14 -16.07
C ARG A 69 2.72 5.39 -14.68
N THR A 70 1.95 5.92 -13.74
CA THR A 70 2.42 6.28 -12.39
C THR A 70 2.18 5.18 -11.36
N ARG A 71 1.34 4.19 -11.67
CA ARG A 71 0.89 3.16 -10.73
C ARG A 71 2.02 2.44 -10.00
N ARG A 72 3.10 2.10 -10.69
CA ARG A 72 4.24 1.40 -10.08
C ARG A 72 4.96 2.28 -9.05
N LEU A 73 5.22 3.53 -9.42
CA LEU A 73 5.85 4.50 -8.52
C LEU A 73 4.95 4.78 -7.32
N ALA A 74 3.65 5.04 -7.56
CA ALA A 74 2.67 5.28 -6.52
C ALA A 74 2.56 4.09 -5.54
N ALA A 75 2.52 2.86 -6.04
CA ALA A 75 2.51 1.66 -5.20
C ALA A 75 3.80 1.52 -4.37
N GLY A 76 4.97 1.80 -4.96
CA GLY A 76 6.24 1.82 -4.23
C GLY A 76 6.28 2.88 -3.13
N CYS A 77 5.82 4.10 -3.42
CA CYS A 77 5.74 5.17 -2.43
C CYS A 77 4.75 4.83 -1.29
N LEU A 78 3.58 4.29 -1.62
CA LEU A 78 2.60 3.83 -0.62
C LEU A 78 3.15 2.71 0.25
N MET A 79 3.92 1.78 -0.33
CA MET A 79 4.59 0.72 0.42
C MET A 79 5.55 1.30 1.48
N VAL A 80 6.41 2.25 1.08
CA VAL A 80 7.32 2.94 2.01
C VAL A 80 6.54 3.72 3.07
N LEU A 81 5.48 4.43 2.66
CA LEU A 81 4.63 5.18 3.57
C LEU A 81 3.97 4.27 4.61
N PHE A 82 3.46 3.11 4.21
CA PHE A 82 2.91 2.13 5.15
C PHE A 82 3.97 1.64 6.13
N VAL A 83 5.21 1.43 5.71
CA VAL A 83 6.29 1.07 6.66
C VAL A 83 6.55 2.22 7.64
N LEU A 84 6.57 3.48 7.17
CA LEU A 84 6.77 4.65 8.03
C LEU A 84 5.62 4.90 9.02
N LEU A 85 4.38 4.52 8.67
CA LEU A 85 3.21 4.64 9.55
C LEU A 85 3.09 3.48 10.55
N PHE A 86 3.83 2.39 10.34
CA PHE A 86 3.76 1.20 11.20
C PHE A 86 4.06 1.48 12.68
N PRO A 87 5.09 2.28 13.05
CA PRO A 87 5.37 2.59 14.45
C PRO A 87 4.20 3.27 15.17
N ALA A 88 3.44 4.14 14.49
CA ALA A 88 2.27 4.79 15.09
C ALA A 88 1.13 3.79 15.36
N ASN A 89 0.84 2.91 14.40
CA ASN A 89 -0.18 1.87 14.60
C ASN A 89 0.23 0.84 15.66
N LEU A 90 1.53 0.53 15.76
CA LEU A 90 2.06 -0.34 16.79
C LEU A 90 1.97 0.31 18.18
N ASN A 91 2.31 1.60 18.28
CA ASN A 91 2.21 2.37 19.52
C ASN A 91 0.77 2.40 20.06
N GLU A 92 -0.23 2.60 19.19
CA GLU A 92 -1.65 2.52 19.56
C GLU A 92 -2.02 1.13 20.12
N ALA A 93 -1.57 0.05 19.48
CA ALA A 93 -1.85 -1.32 19.91
C ALA A 93 -1.18 -1.70 21.24
N LEU A 94 0.04 -1.20 21.49
CA LEU A 94 0.80 -1.47 22.72
C LEU A 94 0.27 -0.68 23.92
N HIS A 95 0.00 0.61 23.73
CA HIS A 95 -0.37 1.51 24.83
C HIS A 95 -1.88 1.70 25.00
N VAL A 96 -2.70 1.04 24.16
CA VAL A 96 -4.17 1.15 24.15
C VAL A 96 -4.60 2.61 24.15
N ILE A 97 -3.95 3.40 23.29
CA ILE A 97 -4.22 4.83 23.19
C ILE A 97 -5.59 4.99 22.53
N GLU A 98 -6.57 5.47 23.29
CA GLU A 98 -7.90 5.72 22.75
C GLU A 98 -7.86 6.94 21.83
N PRO A 99 -8.13 6.78 20.53
CA PRO A 99 -8.12 7.91 19.61
C PRO A 99 -9.23 8.91 19.99
N MET A 100 -10.40 8.39 20.38
CA MET A 100 -11.59 9.17 20.76
C MET A 100 -12.21 8.65 22.06
N PRO A 101 -12.58 9.54 23.01
CA PRO A 101 -13.37 9.15 24.19
C PRO A 101 -14.71 8.55 23.75
N GLY A 102 -15.02 7.34 24.19
CA GLY A 102 -16.31 6.67 23.93
C GLY A 102 -16.43 5.94 22.57
N LEU A 103 -15.42 6.02 21.70
CA LEU A 103 -15.35 5.29 20.43
C LEU A 103 -14.11 4.40 20.33
N ALA A 104 -13.53 4.03 21.48
CA ALA A 104 -12.34 3.21 21.53
C ALA A 104 -12.59 1.87 20.80
N PRO A 105 -11.87 1.59 19.69
CA PRO A 105 -12.00 0.30 19.03
C PRO A 105 -11.56 -0.80 20.00
N PRO A 106 -12.20 -1.99 19.95
CA PRO A 106 -11.82 -3.08 20.83
C PRO A 106 -10.37 -3.48 20.56
N ARG A 107 -9.63 -3.84 21.62
CA ARG A 107 -8.18 -4.10 21.56
C ARG A 107 -7.79 -5.06 20.44
N TRP A 108 -8.57 -6.12 20.22
CA TRP A 108 -8.29 -7.10 19.16
C TRP A 108 -8.28 -6.48 17.75
N LEU A 109 -9.06 -5.42 17.51
CA LEU A 109 -9.13 -4.74 16.22
C LEU A 109 -7.86 -3.91 15.95
N LEU A 110 -7.26 -3.34 17.01
CA LEU A 110 -5.96 -2.65 16.91
C LEU A 110 -4.86 -3.64 16.50
N TRP A 111 -4.85 -4.81 17.12
CA TRP A 111 -3.92 -5.89 16.76
C TRP A 111 -4.17 -6.44 15.36
N LEU A 112 -5.42 -6.50 14.91
CA LEU A 112 -5.77 -6.92 13.55
C LEU A 112 -5.33 -5.91 12.48
N ARG A 113 -5.21 -4.62 12.83
CA ARG A 113 -4.74 -3.58 11.91
C ARG A 113 -3.30 -3.82 11.44
N LEU A 114 -2.43 -4.35 12.30
CA LEU A 114 -1.02 -4.61 12.00
C LEU A 114 -0.82 -5.65 10.87
N PRO A 115 -1.38 -6.88 10.93
CA PRO A 115 -1.29 -7.83 9.83
C PRO A 115 -2.03 -7.33 8.59
N PHE A 116 -3.13 -6.59 8.75
CA PHE A 116 -3.81 -5.97 7.62
C PHE A 116 -2.89 -4.98 6.87
N GLN A 117 -2.12 -4.18 7.60
CA GLN A 117 -1.12 -3.29 7.01
C GLN A 117 -0.01 -4.04 6.26
N LEU A 118 0.42 -5.21 6.76
CA LEU A 118 1.36 -6.09 6.03
C LEU A 118 0.75 -6.62 4.73
N VAL A 119 -0.55 -6.97 4.72
CA VAL A 119 -1.25 -7.36 3.50
C VAL A 119 -1.28 -6.20 2.50
N LEU A 120 -1.54 -4.96 2.94
CA LEU A 120 -1.51 -3.78 2.07
C LEU A 120 -0.12 -3.54 1.47
N ILE A 121 0.94 -3.71 2.25
CA ILE A 121 2.34 -3.68 1.78
C ILE A 121 2.56 -4.75 0.71
N GLY A 122 2.11 -5.98 0.94
CA GLY A 122 2.18 -7.07 -0.04
C GLY A 122 1.43 -6.77 -1.34
N CYS A 123 0.22 -6.20 -1.25
CA CYS A 123 -0.55 -5.75 -2.41
C CYS A 123 0.18 -4.65 -3.19
N ALA A 124 0.72 -3.65 -2.49
CA ALA A 124 1.49 -2.56 -3.10
C ALA A 124 2.76 -3.10 -3.78
N TYR A 125 3.50 -4.00 -3.13
CA TYR A 125 4.65 -4.68 -3.71
C TYR A 125 4.29 -5.45 -4.99
N TRP A 126 3.18 -6.19 -4.97
CA TRP A 126 2.71 -6.94 -6.14
C TRP A 126 2.34 -6.04 -7.33
N ILE A 127 1.80 -4.85 -7.07
CA ILE A 127 1.52 -3.84 -8.10
C ILE A 127 2.83 -3.19 -8.61
N ALA A 128 3.80 -2.95 -7.72
CA ALA A 128 5.07 -2.32 -8.05
C ALA A 128 6.02 -3.24 -8.84
N LYS A 129 5.95 -4.56 -8.63
CA LYS A 129 6.84 -5.55 -9.27
C LYS A 129 6.80 -5.47 -10.80
N ARG A 130 7.97 -5.35 -11.43
CA ARG A 130 8.10 -5.48 -12.90
C ARG A 130 7.86 -6.94 -13.32
N PRO A 131 7.18 -7.20 -14.44
CA PRO A 131 7.36 -8.48 -15.14
C PRO A 131 8.85 -8.66 -15.39
N ALA A 132 9.39 -9.86 -15.13
CA ALA A 132 10.76 -10.15 -15.49
C ALA A 132 10.91 -9.95 -17.00
N GLU A 133 11.87 -9.12 -17.43
CA GLU A 133 12.28 -9.14 -18.82
C GLU A 133 12.92 -10.51 -19.09
N PRO A 134 12.61 -11.16 -20.22
CA PRO A 134 13.30 -12.39 -20.61
C PRO A 134 14.81 -12.14 -20.59
N SER A 135 15.57 -13.05 -19.98
CA SER A 135 17.02 -12.91 -19.96
C SER A 135 17.57 -13.14 -21.37
N ALA A 136 18.63 -12.43 -21.77
CA ALA A 136 19.25 -12.61 -23.09
C ALA A 136 19.58 -14.08 -23.46
N PRO A 137 19.96 -14.96 -22.50
CA PRO A 137 20.08 -16.40 -22.75
C PRO A 137 18.76 -17.09 -23.15
N ASP A 138 17.63 -16.71 -22.55
CA ASP A 138 16.31 -17.26 -22.87
C ASP A 138 15.85 -16.82 -24.27
N GLU A 139 16.11 -15.56 -24.66
CA GLU A 139 15.81 -15.07 -26.02
C GLU A 139 16.65 -15.79 -27.07
N ALA A 140 17.94 -16.01 -26.82
CA ALA A 140 18.82 -16.74 -27.71
C ALA A 140 18.37 -18.20 -27.89
N ALA A 141 17.94 -18.85 -26.79
CA ALA A 141 17.40 -20.21 -26.83
C ALA A 141 16.05 -20.28 -27.55
N GLU A 142 15.15 -19.32 -27.36
CA GLU A 142 13.87 -19.26 -28.08
C GLU A 142 14.08 -19.01 -29.58
N TYR A 143 14.99 -18.11 -29.95
CA TYR A 143 15.33 -17.83 -31.34
C TYR A 143 15.92 -19.06 -32.05
N ALA A 144 16.87 -19.76 -31.41
CA ALA A 144 17.43 -21.01 -31.94
C ALA A 144 16.34 -22.07 -32.16
N THR A 145 15.44 -22.23 -31.20
CA THR A 145 14.33 -23.20 -31.28
C THR A 145 13.33 -22.86 -32.38
N ARG A 146 13.05 -21.56 -32.64
CA ARG A 146 12.21 -21.15 -33.77
C ARG A 146 12.88 -21.42 -35.12
N ARG A 147 14.16 -21.09 -35.24
CA ARG A 147 14.93 -21.29 -36.47
C ARG A 147 14.98 -22.75 -36.90
N ASP A 148 15.07 -23.68 -35.95
CA ASP A 148 15.10 -25.12 -36.23
C ASP A 148 13.74 -25.70 -36.63
N ARG A 149 12.63 -25.03 -36.28
CA ARG A 149 11.27 -25.42 -36.72
C ARG A 149 10.90 -24.91 -38.11
N GLU A 150 11.62 -23.91 -38.61
CA GLU A 150 11.39 -23.28 -39.92
C GLU A 150 12.24 -23.90 -41.04
N ARG A 151 13.06 -24.93 -40.72
CA ARG A 151 13.80 -25.75 -41.68
C ARG A 151 13.15 -27.12 -41.84
#